data_AF-A0A662NXK3-F1
#
_entry.id   AF-A0A662NXK3-F1
#
_cell.length_a   1.000
_cell.length_b   1.000
_cell.length_c   1.000
_cell.angle_alpha   90.00
_cell.angle_beta   90.00
_cell.angle_gamma   90.00
#
_symmetry.space_group_name_H-M   'P 1'
#
loop_
_entity.id
_entity.type
_entity.pdbx_description
1 polymer ?
#
loop_
_entity_poly.entity_id
_entity_poly.type
_entity_poly.pdbx_seq_one_letter_code
_entity_poly.pdbx_strand_id
1 'polypeptide(L)' 'MKALRIMSESGGRRELLIKPGEFKYKAINGENALAFKFFLPRGVYATSVLREIMKDY' A
#
# COMPACT_ATOMS: atom_id res chain seq x y z
N MET A 1 7.04 19.17 -31.06
CA MET A 1 7.97 18.09 -30.65
C MET A 1 7.39 16.75 -31.10
N LYS A 2 8.16 15.92 -31.82
CA LYS A 2 7.72 14.58 -32.25
C LYS A 2 7.71 13.67 -31.00
N ALA A 3 6.55 13.14 -30.62
CA ALA A 3 6.45 12.23 -29.48
C ALA A 3 7.31 10.98 -29.75
N LEU A 4 8.26 10.69 -28.86
CA LEU A 4 9.07 9.48 -28.93
C LEU A 4 8.14 8.28 -28.75
N ARG A 5 8.13 7.35 -29.71
CA ARG A 5 7.31 6.11 -29.68
C ARG A 5 7.53 5.25 -28.42
N ILE A 6 8.63 5.45 -27.73
CA ILE A 6 8.98 4.75 -26.48
C ILE A 6 8.17 5.30 -25.30
N MET A 7 7.71 6.56 -25.39
CA MET A 7 6.89 7.23 -24.39
C MET A 7 5.38 7.08 -24.67
N SER A 8 4.98 6.25 -25.64
CA SER A 8 3.58 6.04 -26.01
C SER A 8 2.96 4.84 -25.30
N GLU A 9 3.32 4.62 -24.03
CA GLU A 9 2.67 3.59 -23.22
C GLU A 9 1.17 3.90 -23.07
N SER A 10 0.33 2.88 -23.20
CA SER A 10 -1.10 3.03 -22.96
C SER A 10 -1.33 3.38 -21.49
N GLY A 11 -2.12 4.43 -21.22
CA GLY A 11 -2.54 4.76 -19.87
C GLY A 11 -3.28 3.61 -19.20
N GLY A 12 -3.04 3.42 -17.91
CA GLY A 12 -3.75 2.47 -17.06
C GLY A 12 -4.76 3.15 -16.14
N ARG A 13 -5.77 2.41 -15.67
CA ARG A 13 -6.60 2.84 -14.54
C ARG A 13 -6.14 2.16 -13.27
N ARG A 14 -6.24 2.87 -12.15
CA ARG A 14 -5.86 2.36 -10.83
C ARG A 14 -6.85 2.86 -9.79
N GLU A 15 -7.20 1.97 -8.87
CA GLU A 15 -8.02 2.32 -7.71
C GLU A 15 -7.32 3.38 -6.86
N LEU A 16 -8.05 4.45 -6.53
CA LEU A 16 -7.54 5.56 -5.73
C LEU A 16 -7.44 5.19 -4.25
N LEU A 17 -8.45 4.48 -3.75
CA LEU A 17 -8.55 4.04 -2.37
C LEU A 17 -8.37 2.52 -2.30
N ILE A 18 -7.72 2.08 -1.24
CA ILE A 18 -7.38 0.67 -1.03
C ILE A 18 -7.88 0.30 0.35
N LYS A 19 -8.71 -0.74 0.43
CA LYS A 19 -9.17 -1.31 1.69
C LYS A 19 -8.45 -2.64 1.94
N PRO A 20 -7.56 -2.73 2.94
CA PRO A 20 -6.90 -3.99 3.29
C PRO A 20 -7.93 -5.04 3.71
N GLY A 21 -7.82 -6.25 3.15
CA GLY A 21 -8.65 -7.39 3.52
C GLY A 21 -8.16 -8.03 4.80
N GLU A 22 -9.08 -8.61 5.59
CA GLU A 22 -8.79 -9.34 6.84
C GLU A 22 -7.81 -8.64 7.79
N PHE A 23 -7.94 -7.31 7.91
CA PHE A 23 -7.03 -6.52 8.72
C PHE A 23 -7.07 -6.93 10.20
N LYS A 24 -5.93 -7.34 10.73
CA LYS A 24 -5.71 -7.74 12.13
C LYS A 24 -4.40 -7.12 12.63
N TYR A 25 -4.36 -6.79 13.90
CA TYR A 25 -3.14 -6.36 14.56
C TYR A 25 -3.06 -6.88 16.00
N LYS A 26 -1.85 -7.00 16.54
CA LYS A 26 -1.62 -7.31 17.95
C LYS A 26 -0.33 -6.70 18.45
N ALA A 27 -0.29 -6.31 19.72
CA ALA A 27 0.97 -5.98 20.39
C ALA A 27 1.83 -7.25 20.54
N ILE A 28 3.14 -7.09 20.46
CA ILE A 28 4.10 -8.16 20.73
C ILE A 28 4.49 -8.07 22.20
N ASN A 29 4.15 -9.09 22.99
CA ASN A 29 4.43 -9.10 24.43
C ASN A 29 5.93 -9.05 24.70
N GLY A 30 6.36 -8.14 25.58
CA GLY A 30 7.76 -7.95 25.91
C GLY A 30 8.51 -6.99 24.98
N GLU A 31 7.84 -6.42 23.98
CA GLU A 31 8.41 -5.48 23.02
C GLU A 31 7.53 -4.22 22.89
N ASN A 32 8.13 -3.08 22.55
CA ASN A 32 7.39 -1.90 22.12
C ASN A 32 7.05 -1.98 20.62
N ALA A 33 6.32 -3.03 20.23
CA ALA A 33 6.09 -3.36 18.84
C ALA A 33 4.65 -3.84 18.56
N LEU A 34 4.19 -3.59 17.33
CA LEU A 34 2.89 -4.02 16.79
C LEU A 34 3.09 -4.92 15.57
N ALA A 35 2.42 -6.07 15.56
CA ALA A 35 2.35 -6.96 14.41
C ALA A 35 1.04 -6.73 13.66
N PHE A 36 1.13 -6.51 12.35
CA PHE A 36 -0.03 -6.33 11.46
C PHE A 36 -0.16 -7.52 10.49
N LYS A 37 -1.39 -7.91 10.19
CA LYS A 37 -1.72 -8.92 9.17
C LYS A 37 -2.90 -8.40 8.34
N PHE A 38 -2.74 -8.42 7.01
CA PHE A 38 -3.77 -8.01 6.07
C PHE A 38 -3.45 -8.57 4.67
N PHE A 39 -4.45 -8.59 3.80
CA PHE A 39 -4.31 -8.91 2.39
C PHE A 39 -4.46 -7.66 1.52
N LEU A 40 -3.65 -7.59 0.46
CA LEU A 40 -3.68 -6.49 -0.51
C LEU A 40 -3.85 -7.03 -1.93
N PRO A 41 -4.60 -6.31 -2.79
CA PRO A 41 -4.65 -6.63 -4.22
C PRO A 41 -3.27 -6.57 -4.87
N ARG A 42 -3.12 -7.26 -6.01
CA ARG A 42 -1.88 -7.24 -6.79
C ARG A 42 -1.50 -5.80 -7.17
N GLY A 43 -0.21 -5.49 -7.04
CA GLY A 43 0.33 -4.18 -7.41
C GLY A 43 0.07 -3.08 -6.38
N VAL A 44 -0.37 -3.44 -5.18
CA VAL A 44 -0.48 -2.54 -4.02
C VAL A 44 0.68 -2.75 -3.05
N TYR A 45 1.13 -1.68 -2.41
CA TYR A 45 2.27 -1.70 -1.50
C TYR A 45 1.80 -1.68 -0.04
N ALA A 46 2.38 -2.57 0.78
CA ALA A 46 2.12 -2.61 2.22
C ALA A 46 2.53 -1.31 2.93
N THR A 47 3.55 -0.62 2.40
CA THR A 47 4.01 0.67 2.92
C THR A 47 2.94 1.75 2.81
N SER A 48 2.02 1.70 1.83
CA SER A 48 0.90 2.64 1.75
C SER A 48 -0.04 2.52 2.95
N VAL A 49 -0.25 1.29 3.44
CA VAL A 49 -1.06 1.03 4.64
C VAL A 49 -0.32 1.48 5.89
N LEU A 50 0.94 1.07 6.05
CA LEU A 50 1.74 1.42 7.23
C LEU A 50 1.97 2.92 7.34
N ARG A 51 2.22 3.61 6.22
CA ARG A 51 2.37 5.06 6.20
C ARG A 51 1.13 5.77 6.73
N GLU A 52 -0.07 5.25 6.44
CA GLU A 52 -1.30 5.85 6.95
C GLU A 52 -1.48 5.60 8.45
N ILE A 53 -1.09 4.41 8.93
CA ILE A 53 -1.18 4.05 10.36
C ILE A 53 -0.17 4.86 11.21
N MET A 54 1.02 5.10 10.66
CA MET A 54 2.14 5.71 11.39
C MET A 54 2.20 7.24 11.28
N LYS A 55 1.21 7.87 10.62
CA LYS A 55 1.24 9.29 10.26
C LYS A 55 1.17 10.25 11.46
N ASP A 56 0.72 9.78 12.61
CA ASP A 56 0.43 10.60 13.80
C ASP A 56 1.47 10.43 14.93
N TYR A 57 2.69 9.97 14.60
CA TYR A 57 3.84 9.97 15.50
C TYR A 57 4.96 10.87 14.98
#